data_AF-X1SA67-F1
#
_entry.id   AF-X1SA67-F1
#
_cell.length_a   1.000
_cell.length_b   1.000
_cell.length_c   1.000
_cell.angle_alpha   90.00
_cell.angle_beta   90.00
_cell.angle_gamma   90.00
#
_symmetry.space_group_name_H-M   'P 1'
#
loop_
_entity.id
_entity.type
_entity.pdbx_description
1 polymer ?
#
loop_
_entity_poly.entity_id
_entity_poly.type
_entity_poly.pdbx_seq_one_letter_code
_entity_poly.pdbx_strand_id
1 'polypeptide(L)'
;MAREIPLSKRLEVVKLYFEGLSYDDIVKKTGIAKGSVAAIVEALRAGEFPQFEHVTDMVNELRELTVSLRKAGLSITEAAPLLILVKKLIGLGVEPVHLESWIRMCRAVPEGEFSRSQIIRAASKLAKLEQEGLSYEQTLERLGTSSDELKKLQGDLAELRDEANKLHGRKEELAQANHRLEAESTRLQGKLNAMAVKEKGQEDRLQELGEQVKQCQDEMAQLETEKNKLKEETSKLQERALALEK
;
A
#
# COMPACT_ATOMS: atom_id res chain seq x y z
N MET A 1 78.63 -43.29 16.57
CA MET A 1 77.43 -43.21 17.43
C MET A 1 76.37 -42.42 16.68
N ALA A 2 75.27 -43.04 16.27
CA ALA A 2 74.19 -42.32 15.60
C ALA A 2 73.53 -41.38 16.62
N ARG A 3 73.49 -40.07 16.32
CA ARG A 3 72.79 -39.10 17.15
C ARG A 3 71.30 -39.43 17.09
N GLU A 4 70.69 -39.76 18.23
CA GLU A 4 69.25 -39.91 18.32
C GLU A 4 68.56 -38.61 17.89
N ILE A 5 67.53 -38.75 17.04
CA ILE A 5 66.75 -37.61 16.58
C ILE A 5 65.87 -37.14 17.75
N PRO A 6 65.93 -35.85 18.14
CA PRO A 6 65.11 -35.33 19.21
C PRO A 6 63.61 -35.57 18.98
N LEU A 7 62.86 -35.83 20.05
CA LEU A 7 61.42 -36.08 19.99
C LEU A 7 60.66 -34.96 19.27
N SER A 8 61.05 -33.70 19.46
CA SER A 8 60.45 -32.54 18.77
C SER A 8 60.55 -32.65 17.25
N LYS A 9 61.71 -33.07 16.74
CA LYS A 9 61.93 -33.30 15.30
C LYS A 9 61.17 -34.52 14.78
N ARG A 10 61.01 -35.58 15.58
CA ARG A 10 60.16 -36.73 15.24
C ARG A 10 58.69 -36.31 15.09
N LEU A 11 58.19 -35.51 16.03
CA LEU A 11 56.82 -34.98 15.99
C LEU A 11 56.61 -34.02 14.81
N GLU A 12 57.62 -33.23 14.43
CA GLU A 12 57.57 -32.39 13.24
C GLU A 12 57.42 -33.22 11.95
N VAL A 13 58.15 -34.34 11.83
CA VAL A 13 57.98 -35.28 10.72
C VAL A 13 56.56 -35.85 10.67
N VAL A 14 56.02 -36.26 11.83
CA VAL A 14 54.64 -36.77 11.94
C VAL A 14 53.63 -35.71 11.51
N LYS A 15 53.80 -34.45 11.93
CA LYS A 15 52.95 -33.33 11.50
C LYS A 15 52.97 -33.15 9.99
N LEU A 16 54.16 -33.05 9.39
CA LEU A 16 54.30 -32.88 7.94
C LEU A 16 53.78 -34.11 7.16
N TYR A 17 53.85 -35.30 7.76
CA TYR A 17 53.23 -36.49 7.23
C TYR A 17 51.70 -36.38 7.23
N PHE A 18 51.07 -35.94 8.33
CA PHE A 18 49.62 -35.72 8.32
C PHE A 18 49.17 -34.54 7.44
N GLU A 19 50.06 -33.58 7.16
CA GLU A 19 49.83 -32.52 6.15
C GLU A 19 49.87 -33.01 4.69
N GLY A 20 50.17 -34.30 4.46
CA GLY A 20 50.16 -34.91 3.13
C GLY A 20 51.44 -34.66 2.30
N LEU A 21 52.55 -34.24 2.91
CA LEU A 21 53.82 -34.02 2.20
C LEU A 21 54.51 -35.33 1.83
N SER A 22 55.13 -35.43 0.65
CA SER A 22 55.93 -36.60 0.28
C SER A 22 57.15 -36.75 1.21
N TYR A 23 57.74 -37.94 1.28
CA TYR A 23 58.92 -38.16 2.12
C TYR A 23 60.08 -37.25 1.69
N ASP A 24 60.22 -37.00 0.39
CA ASP A 24 61.25 -36.11 -0.13
C ASP A 24 61.01 -34.64 0.25
N ASP A 25 59.75 -34.21 0.31
CA ASP A 25 59.43 -32.84 0.77
C ASP A 25 59.63 -32.68 2.29
N ILE A 26 59.35 -33.73 3.06
CA ILE A 26 59.62 -33.76 4.50
C ILE A 26 61.13 -33.69 4.76
N VAL A 27 61.93 -34.44 4.00
CA VAL A 27 63.41 -34.39 4.06
C VAL A 27 63.90 -32.96 3.79
N LYS A 28 63.40 -32.32 2.72
CA LYS A 28 63.75 -30.93 2.38
C LYS A 28 63.40 -29.93 3.48
N LYS A 29 62.26 -30.11 4.18
CA LYS A 29 61.81 -29.21 5.24
C LYS A 29 62.51 -29.42 6.58
N THR A 30 62.81 -30.67 6.95
CA THR A 30 63.32 -31.02 8.29
C THR A 30 64.84 -31.23 8.35
N GLY A 31 65.47 -31.43 7.19
CA GLY A 31 66.89 -31.79 7.06
C GLY A 31 67.22 -33.20 7.56
N ILE A 32 66.21 -34.05 7.78
CA ILE A 32 66.36 -35.43 8.24
C ILE A 32 66.53 -36.36 7.04
N ALA A 33 67.38 -37.38 7.16
CA ALA A 33 67.57 -38.36 6.10
C ALA A 33 66.27 -39.13 5.78
N LYS A 34 66.04 -39.47 4.51
CA LYS A 34 64.82 -40.17 4.04
C LYS A 34 64.55 -41.48 4.78
N GLY A 35 65.60 -42.27 5.07
CA GLY A 35 65.48 -43.51 5.84
C GLY A 35 64.99 -43.28 7.28
N SER A 36 65.41 -42.18 7.90
CA SER A 36 64.94 -41.79 9.24
C SER A 36 63.49 -41.28 9.21
N VAL A 37 63.08 -40.57 8.16
CA VAL A 37 61.67 -40.20 7.96
C VAL A 37 60.80 -41.45 7.83
N ALA A 38 61.22 -42.44 7.03
CA ALA A 38 60.51 -43.70 6.90
C ALA A 38 60.40 -44.45 8.24
N ALA A 39 61.50 -44.56 8.99
CA ALA A 39 61.50 -45.19 10.30
C ALA A 39 60.56 -44.47 11.31
N ILE A 40 60.50 -43.14 11.27
CA ILE A 40 59.58 -42.36 12.11
C ILE A 40 58.10 -42.65 11.76
N VAL A 41 57.78 -42.78 10.48
CA VAL A 41 56.41 -43.10 10.04
C VAL A 41 56.03 -44.55 10.39
N GLU A 42 56.96 -45.51 10.27
CA GLU A 42 56.72 -46.89 10.74
C GLU A 42 56.51 -46.94 12.26
N ALA A 43 57.31 -46.20 13.02
CA ALA A 43 57.11 -46.06 14.47
C ALA A 43 55.75 -45.43 14.82
N LEU A 44 55.25 -44.48 14.01
CA LEU A 44 53.91 -43.91 14.15
C LEU A 44 52.82 -44.97 13.92
N ARG A 45 52.97 -45.79 12.87
CA ARG A 45 52.04 -46.89 12.56
C ARG A 45 52.05 -47.98 13.63
N ALA A 46 53.21 -48.26 14.20
CA ALA A 46 53.40 -49.23 15.28
C ALA A 46 52.92 -48.74 16.66
N GLY A 47 52.43 -47.49 16.78
CA GLY A 47 51.95 -46.95 18.05
C GLY A 47 53.05 -46.54 19.02
N GLU A 48 54.30 -46.40 18.56
CA GLU A 48 55.42 -45.99 19.41
C GLU A 48 55.36 -44.52 19.85
N PHE A 49 54.34 -43.78 19.38
CA PHE A 49 54.03 -42.43 19.83
C PHE A 49 52.81 -42.46 20.74
N PRO A 50 52.97 -42.35 22.08
CA PRO A 50 51.85 -42.44 23.03
C PRO A 50 50.73 -41.44 22.76
N GLN A 51 51.05 -40.32 22.11
CA GLN A 51 50.12 -39.23 21.80
C GLN A 51 49.18 -39.58 20.64
N PHE A 52 49.47 -40.65 19.91
CA PHE A 52 48.73 -41.12 18.74
C PHE A 52 48.25 -42.56 18.91
N GLU A 53 48.29 -43.12 20.12
CA GLU A 53 47.90 -44.51 20.42
C GLU A 53 46.49 -44.84 19.91
N HIS A 54 45.56 -43.89 19.96
CA HIS A 54 44.17 -44.08 19.53
C HIS A 54 43.93 -43.93 18.03
N VAL A 55 44.95 -43.57 17.24
CA VAL A 55 44.81 -43.30 15.80
C VAL A 55 45.72 -44.17 14.93
N THR A 56 46.43 -45.14 15.51
CA THR A 56 47.37 -46.04 14.80
C THR A 56 46.73 -46.71 13.60
N ASP A 57 45.49 -47.19 13.76
CA ASP A 57 44.73 -47.89 12.73
C ASP A 57 44.16 -46.94 11.68
N MET A 58 44.17 -45.62 11.94
CA MET A 58 43.67 -44.57 11.06
C MET A 58 44.78 -43.78 10.36
N VAL A 59 46.06 -44.09 10.65
CA VAL A 59 47.20 -43.27 10.17
C VAL A 59 47.21 -43.20 8.64
N ASN A 60 46.90 -44.31 7.97
CA ASN A 60 46.91 -44.38 6.52
C ASN A 60 45.67 -43.70 5.92
N GLU A 61 44.49 -43.88 6.50
CA GLU A 61 43.24 -43.26 6.07
C GLU A 61 43.31 -41.73 6.19
N LEU A 62 43.80 -41.24 7.35
CA LEU A 62 44.01 -39.81 7.58
C LEU A 62 45.02 -39.24 6.58
N ARG A 63 46.08 -40.00 6.28
CA ARG A 63 47.07 -39.61 5.29
C ARG A 63 46.47 -39.55 3.88
N GLU A 64 45.74 -40.58 3.47
CA GLU A 64 45.10 -40.66 2.16
C GLU A 64 44.06 -39.55 1.97
N LEU A 65 43.29 -39.25 3.02
CA LEU A 65 42.35 -38.13 3.04
C LEU A 65 43.07 -36.80 2.82
N THR A 66 44.12 -36.49 3.60
CA THR A 66 44.83 -35.21 3.45
C THR A 66 45.52 -35.09 2.09
N VAL A 67 46.08 -36.19 1.56
CA VAL A 67 46.65 -36.21 0.20
C VAL A 67 45.57 -35.92 -0.86
N SER A 68 44.39 -36.52 -0.71
CA SER A 68 43.27 -36.33 -1.63
C SER A 68 42.72 -34.91 -1.58
N LEU A 69 42.55 -34.34 -0.38
CA LEU A 69 42.17 -32.94 -0.19
C LEU A 69 43.17 -31.99 -0.83
N ARG A 70 44.47 -32.22 -0.63
CA ARG A 70 45.53 -31.40 -1.25
C ARG A 70 45.51 -31.49 -2.77
N LYS A 71 45.31 -32.67 -3.35
CA LYS A 71 45.18 -32.85 -4.81
C LYS A 71 43.97 -32.08 -5.36
N ALA A 72 42.90 -31.97 -4.58
CA ALA A 72 41.72 -31.17 -4.90
C ALA A 72 41.90 -29.66 -4.61
N GLY A 73 43.07 -29.24 -4.10
CA GLY A 73 43.33 -27.85 -3.73
C GLY A 73 42.59 -27.37 -2.49
N LEU A 74 42.11 -28.30 -1.64
CA LEU A 74 41.33 -28.01 -0.44
C LEU A 74 42.14 -28.23 0.84
N SER A 75 41.98 -27.33 1.79
CA SER A 75 42.42 -27.52 3.18
C SER A 75 41.38 -28.29 4.00
N ILE A 76 41.81 -28.85 5.13
CA ILE A 76 40.89 -29.52 6.09
C ILE A 76 39.82 -28.55 6.59
N THR A 77 40.17 -27.28 6.81
CA THR A 77 39.23 -26.24 7.25
C THR A 77 38.20 -25.89 6.19
N GLU A 78 38.55 -25.93 4.91
CA GLU A 78 37.62 -25.74 3.80
C GLU A 78 36.74 -26.98 3.55
N ALA A 79 37.27 -28.17 3.81
CA ALA A 79 36.54 -29.42 3.62
C ALA A 79 35.41 -29.63 4.64
N ALA A 80 35.57 -29.16 5.88
CA ALA A 80 34.58 -29.38 6.94
C ALA A 80 33.19 -28.78 6.62
N PRO A 81 33.06 -27.51 6.19
CA PRO A 81 31.79 -26.96 5.72
C PRO A 81 31.20 -27.70 4.50
N LEU A 82 32.05 -28.17 3.58
CA LEU A 82 31.59 -28.93 2.41
C LEU A 82 30.96 -30.26 2.80
N LEU A 83 31.47 -30.91 3.86
CA LEU A 83 30.88 -32.14 4.38
C LEU A 83 29.48 -31.91 4.95
N ILE A 84 29.24 -30.76 5.61
CA ILE A 84 27.91 -30.37 6.09
C ILE A 84 26.96 -30.16 4.91
N LEU A 85 27.44 -29.48 3.85
CA LEU A 85 26.66 -29.28 2.62
C LEU A 85 26.29 -30.62 1.98
N VAL A 86 27.24 -31.53 1.82
CA VAL A 86 26.99 -32.87 1.25
C VAL A 86 25.98 -33.65 2.10
N LYS A 87 26.08 -33.62 3.43
CA LYS A 87 25.08 -34.25 4.31
C LYS A 87 23.68 -33.67 4.10
N LYS A 88 23.54 -32.36 3.95
CA LYS A 88 22.25 -31.72 3.66
C LYS A 88 21.70 -32.15 2.30
N LEU A 89 22.55 -32.22 1.27
CA LEU A 89 22.15 -32.68 -0.06
C LEU A 89 21.69 -34.14 -0.05
N ILE A 90 22.40 -35.03 0.66
CA ILE A 90 21.99 -36.42 0.85
C ILE A 90 20.65 -36.48 1.59
N GLY A 91 20.44 -35.64 2.62
CA GLY A 91 19.14 -35.52 3.29
C GLY A 91 17.99 -35.04 2.41
N LEU A 92 18.30 -34.39 1.27
CA LEU A 92 17.34 -34.03 0.22
C LEU A 92 17.20 -35.13 -0.86
N GLY A 93 17.81 -36.30 -0.65
CA GLY A 93 17.80 -37.41 -1.61
C GLY A 93 18.82 -37.29 -2.75
N VAL A 94 19.75 -36.32 -2.69
CA VAL A 94 20.79 -36.14 -3.71
C VAL A 94 22.02 -36.98 -3.32
N GLU A 95 22.15 -38.16 -3.93
CA GLU A 95 23.33 -38.99 -3.76
C GLU A 95 24.58 -38.40 -4.43
N PRO A 96 25.80 -38.67 -3.94
CA PRO A 96 27.04 -38.13 -4.52
C PRO A 96 27.20 -38.38 -6.02
N VAL A 97 26.75 -39.55 -6.50
CA VAL A 97 26.79 -39.93 -7.92
C VAL A 97 25.85 -39.08 -8.79
N HIS A 98 24.82 -38.48 -8.20
CA HIS A 98 23.81 -37.67 -8.88
C HIS A 98 24.04 -36.17 -8.74
N LEU A 99 25.05 -35.74 -7.98
CA LEU A 99 25.32 -34.33 -7.71
C LEU A 99 25.45 -33.51 -8.99
N GLU A 100 26.14 -34.04 -10.00
CA GLU A 100 26.37 -33.34 -11.26
C GLU A 100 25.12 -33.22 -12.12
N SER A 101 24.25 -34.23 -12.06
CA SER A 101 22.93 -34.19 -12.69
C SER A 101 22.01 -33.19 -11.98
N TRP A 102 22.07 -33.13 -10.65
CA TRP A 102 21.32 -32.17 -9.85
C TRP A 102 21.77 -30.73 -10.12
N ILE A 103 23.08 -30.46 -10.18
CA ILE A 103 23.62 -29.15 -10.56
C ILE A 103 23.17 -28.78 -11.97
N ARG A 104 23.21 -29.73 -12.91
CA ARG A 104 22.74 -29.50 -14.29
C ARG A 104 21.26 -29.14 -14.32
N MET A 105 20.42 -29.84 -13.57
CA MET A 105 18.99 -29.53 -13.42
C MET A 105 18.79 -28.11 -12.86
N CYS A 106 19.49 -27.76 -11.76
CA CYS A 106 19.43 -26.43 -11.17
C CYS A 106 19.89 -25.32 -12.13
N ARG A 107 20.85 -25.61 -13.03
CA ARG A 107 21.30 -24.67 -14.07
C ARG A 107 20.36 -24.60 -15.28
N ALA A 108 19.67 -25.69 -15.59
CA ALA A 108 18.71 -25.81 -16.69
C ALA A 108 17.38 -25.12 -16.40
N VAL A 109 17.14 -24.70 -15.15
CA VAL A 109 16.07 -23.78 -14.81
C VAL A 109 16.21 -22.52 -15.70
N PRO A 110 15.25 -22.27 -16.61
CA PRO A 110 15.38 -21.20 -17.60
C PRO A 110 15.51 -19.85 -16.91
N GLU A 111 16.51 -19.06 -17.29
CA GLU A 111 16.56 -17.62 -16.99
C GLU A 111 15.62 -16.88 -17.96
N GLY A 112 14.34 -17.23 -17.91
CA GLY A 112 13.28 -16.50 -18.60
C GLY A 112 12.90 -15.24 -17.82
N GLU A 113 11.61 -15.06 -17.52
CA GLU A 113 11.12 -13.93 -16.71
C GLU A 113 11.65 -13.87 -15.28
N PHE A 114 12.22 -14.98 -14.77
CA PHE A 114 12.70 -15.06 -13.39
C PHE A 114 14.17 -15.48 -13.32
N SER A 115 14.94 -14.74 -12.52
CA SER A 115 16.30 -15.14 -12.13
C SER A 115 16.27 -16.39 -11.26
N ARG A 116 17.34 -17.20 -11.30
CA ARG A 116 17.53 -18.36 -10.42
C ARG A 116 17.35 -18.00 -8.93
N SER A 117 17.75 -16.80 -8.55
CA SER A 117 17.57 -16.29 -7.17
C SER A 117 16.10 -16.06 -6.79
N GLN A 118 15.25 -15.70 -7.74
CA GLN A 118 13.82 -15.51 -7.51
C GLN A 118 13.12 -16.86 -7.37
N ILE A 119 13.54 -17.86 -8.13
CA ILE A 119 13.00 -19.22 -8.07
C ILE A 119 13.34 -19.87 -6.72
N ILE A 120 14.59 -19.75 -6.27
CA ILE A 120 15.01 -20.23 -4.93
C ILE A 120 14.22 -19.51 -3.83
N ARG A 121 14.00 -18.20 -3.96
CA ARG A 121 13.18 -17.44 -3.01
C ARG A 121 11.72 -17.85 -3.03
N ALA A 122 11.14 -18.11 -4.19
CA ALA A 122 9.76 -18.58 -4.34
C ALA A 122 9.59 -19.96 -3.70
N ALA A 123 10.48 -20.91 -3.99
CA ALA A 123 10.49 -22.23 -3.37
C ALA A 123 10.65 -22.14 -1.84
N SER A 124 11.52 -21.25 -1.35
CA SER A 124 11.71 -21.03 0.09
C SER A 124 10.47 -20.44 0.76
N LYS A 125 9.76 -19.52 0.08
CA LYS A 125 8.50 -18.96 0.59
C LYS A 125 7.39 -20.01 0.59
N LEU A 126 7.30 -20.82 -0.46
CA LEU A 126 6.33 -21.90 -0.55
C LEU A 126 6.54 -22.93 0.57
N ALA A 127 7.80 -23.35 0.79
CA ALA A 127 8.13 -24.25 1.89
C ALA A 127 7.76 -23.69 3.27
N LYS A 128 7.85 -22.37 3.48
CA LYS A 128 7.38 -21.73 4.72
C LYS A 128 5.87 -21.78 4.86
N LEU A 129 5.13 -21.50 3.79
CA LEU A 129 3.67 -21.58 3.79
C LEU A 129 3.19 -23.01 4.07
N GLU A 130 3.88 -24.02 3.54
CA GLU A 130 3.61 -25.42 3.84
C GLU A 130 3.89 -25.77 5.31
N GLN A 131 4.95 -25.20 5.91
CA GLN A 131 5.22 -25.33 7.35
C GLN A 131 4.13 -24.67 8.21
N GLU A 132 3.51 -23.61 7.72
CA GLU A 132 2.37 -22.93 8.35
C GLU A 132 1.03 -23.69 8.14
N GLY A 133 1.07 -24.86 7.48
CA GLY A 133 -0.07 -25.75 7.27
C GLY A 133 -0.90 -25.44 6.03
N LEU A 134 -0.42 -24.57 5.14
CA LEU A 134 -1.08 -24.23 3.88
C LEU A 134 -0.44 -25.02 2.74
N SER A 135 -1.20 -25.92 2.12
CA SER A 135 -0.68 -26.62 0.95
C SER A 135 -0.52 -25.66 -0.24
N TYR A 136 0.33 -26.05 -1.20
CA TYR A 136 0.46 -25.32 -2.46
C TYR A 136 -0.89 -25.14 -3.17
N GLU A 137 -1.71 -26.18 -3.22
CA GLU A 137 -3.04 -26.16 -3.85
C GLU A 137 -3.98 -25.18 -3.15
N GLN A 138 -4.02 -25.19 -1.82
CA GLN A 138 -4.82 -24.25 -1.03
C GLN A 138 -4.36 -22.80 -1.21
N THR A 139 -3.05 -22.60 -1.37
CA THR A 139 -2.47 -21.27 -1.61
C THR A 139 -2.87 -20.74 -2.99
N LEU A 140 -2.84 -21.60 -4.02
CA LEU A 140 -3.31 -21.25 -5.35
C LEU A 140 -4.81 -20.95 -5.38
N GLU A 141 -5.62 -21.78 -4.72
CA GLU A 141 -7.06 -21.59 -4.64
C GLU A 141 -7.40 -20.25 -3.96
N ARG A 142 -6.78 -19.96 -2.81
CA ARG A 142 -6.94 -18.66 -2.13
C ARG A 142 -6.49 -17.47 -2.97
N LEU A 143 -5.41 -17.62 -3.73
CA LEU A 143 -4.95 -16.56 -4.62
C LEU A 143 -5.96 -16.33 -5.75
N GLY A 144 -6.54 -17.40 -6.29
CA GLY A 144 -7.61 -17.34 -7.29
C GLY A 144 -8.85 -16.63 -6.74
N THR A 145 -9.37 -17.09 -5.59
CA THR A 145 -10.56 -16.48 -4.97
C THR A 145 -10.31 -15.01 -4.63
N SER A 146 -9.16 -14.68 -4.05
CA SER A 146 -8.81 -13.30 -3.72
C SER A 146 -8.64 -12.44 -4.98
N SER A 147 -8.08 -12.97 -6.06
CA SER A 147 -8.01 -12.26 -7.33
C SER A 147 -9.38 -11.98 -7.93
N ASP A 148 -10.33 -12.91 -7.81
CA ASP A 148 -11.68 -12.74 -8.33
C ASP A 148 -12.51 -11.78 -7.46
N GLU A 149 -12.35 -11.85 -6.13
CA GLU A 149 -12.90 -10.86 -5.19
C GLU A 149 -12.37 -9.45 -5.48
N LEU A 150 -11.07 -9.30 -5.74
CA LEU A 150 -10.47 -8.02 -6.11
C LEU A 150 -11.06 -7.46 -7.40
N LYS A 151 -11.25 -8.29 -8.43
CA LYS A 151 -11.91 -7.86 -9.67
C LYS A 151 -13.34 -7.43 -9.43
N LYS A 152 -14.08 -8.17 -8.60
CA LYS A 152 -15.46 -7.81 -8.24
C LYS A 152 -15.52 -6.47 -7.50
N LEU A 153 -14.69 -6.30 -6.46
CA LEU A 153 -14.61 -5.06 -5.69
C LEU A 153 -14.18 -3.86 -6.56
N GLN A 154 -13.31 -4.07 -7.55
CA GLN A 154 -12.96 -3.03 -8.53
C GLN A 154 -14.16 -2.62 -9.39
N GLY A 155 -15.00 -3.58 -9.79
CA GLY A 155 -16.27 -3.32 -10.47
C GLY A 155 -17.24 -2.51 -9.59
N ASP A 156 -17.48 -2.98 -8.37
CA ASP A 156 -18.37 -2.31 -7.40
C ASP A 156 -17.88 -0.87 -7.09
N LEU A 157 -16.56 -0.67 -6.96
CA LEU A 157 -15.97 0.67 -6.77
C LEU A 157 -16.19 1.59 -7.97
N ALA A 158 -16.13 1.06 -9.20
CA ALA A 158 -16.41 1.85 -10.40
C ALA A 158 -17.89 2.27 -10.44
N GLU A 159 -18.81 1.34 -10.15
CA GLU A 159 -20.25 1.62 -10.10
C GLU A 159 -20.59 2.67 -9.04
N LEU A 160 -20.06 2.52 -7.82
CA LEU A 160 -20.26 3.50 -6.73
C LEU A 160 -19.70 4.88 -7.10
N ARG A 161 -18.58 4.93 -7.82
CA ARG A 161 -18.00 6.19 -8.27
C ARG A 161 -18.88 6.87 -9.32
N ASP A 162 -19.46 6.11 -10.24
CA ASP A 162 -20.39 6.63 -11.22
C ASP A 162 -21.70 7.13 -10.57
N GLU A 163 -22.21 6.41 -9.57
CA GLU A 163 -23.37 6.85 -8.80
C GLU A 163 -23.09 8.13 -8.02
N ALA A 164 -21.93 8.22 -7.35
CA ALA A 164 -21.52 9.43 -6.64
C ALA A 164 -21.42 10.65 -7.57
N ASN A 165 -20.87 10.47 -8.78
CA ASN A 165 -20.80 11.54 -9.79
C ASN A 165 -22.20 11.99 -10.24
N LYS A 166 -23.12 11.05 -10.49
CA LYS A 166 -24.52 11.36 -10.86
C LYS A 166 -25.24 12.12 -9.74
N LEU A 167 -25.10 11.67 -8.50
CA LEU A 167 -25.69 12.34 -7.34
C LEU A 167 -25.10 13.74 -7.13
N HIS A 168 -23.81 13.91 -7.36
CA HIS A 168 -23.16 15.22 -7.30
C HIS A 168 -23.74 16.19 -8.33
N GLY A 169 -23.84 15.77 -9.60
CA GLY A 169 -24.46 16.58 -10.65
C GLY A 169 -25.91 16.97 -10.32
N ARG A 170 -26.72 16.02 -9.84
CA ARG A 170 -28.10 16.30 -9.41
C ARG A 170 -28.18 17.28 -8.24
N LYS A 171 -27.23 17.21 -7.30
CA LYS A 171 -27.14 18.15 -6.17
C LYS A 171 -26.84 19.57 -6.66
N GLU A 172 -25.93 19.72 -7.64
CA GLU A 172 -25.63 21.02 -8.24
C GLU A 172 -26.81 21.61 -8.99
N GLU A 173 -27.53 20.79 -9.78
CA GLU A 173 -28.76 21.22 -10.47
C GLU A 173 -29.83 21.71 -9.48
N LEU A 174 -30.05 20.97 -8.40
CA LEU A 174 -31.00 21.36 -7.34
C LEU A 174 -30.57 22.65 -6.63
N ALA A 175 -29.27 22.82 -6.37
CA ALA A 175 -28.76 24.05 -5.78
C ALA A 175 -28.99 25.27 -6.70
N GLN A 176 -28.75 25.13 -8.00
CA GLN A 176 -29.04 26.19 -8.98
C GLN A 176 -30.54 26.50 -9.06
N ALA A 177 -31.39 25.48 -9.04
CA ALA A 177 -32.85 25.65 -9.05
C ALA A 177 -33.33 26.40 -7.80
N ASN A 178 -32.81 26.06 -6.62
CA ASN A 178 -33.12 26.76 -5.38
C ASN A 178 -32.73 28.24 -5.44
N HIS A 179 -31.52 28.57 -5.91
CA HIS A 179 -31.11 29.97 -6.07
C HIS A 179 -32.02 30.75 -7.02
N ARG A 180 -32.50 30.13 -8.11
CA ARG A 180 -33.47 30.77 -9.01
C ARG A 180 -34.80 31.04 -8.32
N LEU A 181 -35.30 30.07 -7.55
CA LEU A 181 -36.55 30.22 -6.79
C LEU A 181 -36.43 31.29 -5.69
N GLU A 182 -35.29 31.36 -5.00
CA GLU A 182 -35.01 32.42 -4.01
C GLU A 182 -35.01 33.81 -4.65
N ALA A 183 -34.36 33.96 -5.80
CA ALA A 183 -34.34 35.21 -6.55
C ALA A 183 -35.75 35.62 -7.02
N GLU A 184 -36.54 34.65 -7.50
CA GLU A 184 -37.93 34.90 -7.90
C GLU A 184 -38.82 35.26 -6.70
N SER A 185 -38.69 34.56 -5.58
CA SER A 185 -39.40 34.85 -4.34
C SER A 185 -39.12 36.28 -3.87
N THR A 186 -37.85 36.67 -3.84
CA THR A 186 -37.43 38.04 -3.48
C THR A 186 -38.03 39.08 -4.44
N ARG A 187 -38.03 38.79 -5.75
CA ARG A 187 -38.63 39.66 -6.76
C ARG A 187 -40.13 39.81 -6.57
N LEU A 188 -40.85 38.73 -6.31
CA LEU A 188 -42.30 38.74 -6.10
C LEU A 188 -42.66 39.47 -4.80
N GLN A 189 -41.90 39.27 -3.73
CA GLN A 189 -42.06 40.02 -2.48
C GLN A 189 -41.88 41.53 -2.69
N GLY A 190 -40.87 41.93 -3.47
CA GLY A 190 -40.66 43.33 -3.84
C GLY A 190 -41.83 43.92 -4.63
N LYS A 191 -42.40 43.16 -5.58
CA LYS A 191 -43.60 43.57 -6.32
C LYS A 191 -44.82 43.70 -5.41
N LEU A 192 -45.02 42.76 -4.49
CA LEU A 192 -46.13 42.78 -3.54
C LEU A 192 -46.07 44.04 -2.66
N ASN A 193 -44.90 44.35 -2.12
CA ASN A 193 -44.69 45.56 -1.31
C ASN A 193 -44.97 46.83 -2.13
N ALA A 194 -44.52 46.90 -3.39
CA ALA A 194 -44.78 48.03 -4.26
C ALA A 194 -46.27 48.19 -4.59
N MET A 195 -47.01 47.09 -4.76
CA MET A 195 -48.46 47.12 -4.95
C MET A 195 -49.17 47.60 -3.68
N ALA A 196 -48.78 47.11 -2.50
CA ALA A 196 -49.35 47.55 -1.22
C ALA A 196 -49.17 49.06 -0.98
N VAL A 197 -48.01 49.62 -1.34
CA VAL A 197 -47.79 51.08 -1.27
C VAL A 197 -48.70 51.84 -2.23
N LYS A 198 -48.90 51.33 -3.45
CA LYS A 198 -49.82 51.94 -4.43
C LYS A 198 -51.27 51.88 -3.97
N GLU A 199 -51.69 50.74 -3.42
CA GLU A 199 -53.04 50.53 -2.89
C GLU A 199 -53.33 51.51 -1.75
N LYS A 200 -52.40 51.66 -0.80
CA LYS A 200 -52.52 52.67 0.25
C LYS A 200 -52.63 54.10 -0.30
N GLY A 201 -51.80 54.46 -1.28
CA GLY A 201 -51.90 55.78 -1.91
C GLY A 201 -53.22 56.01 -2.67
N GLN A 202 -53.83 54.96 -3.20
CA GLN A 202 -55.17 55.03 -3.79
C GLN A 202 -56.25 55.20 -2.72
N GLU A 203 -56.13 54.51 -1.59
CA GLU A 203 -57.02 54.64 -0.43
C GLU A 203 -56.99 56.07 0.14
N ASP A 204 -55.78 56.61 0.39
CA ASP A 204 -55.59 57.99 0.87
C ASP A 204 -56.25 59.00 -0.09
N ARG A 205 -56.10 58.81 -1.41
CA ARG A 205 -56.71 59.68 -2.43
C ARG A 205 -58.23 59.55 -2.49
N LEU A 206 -58.78 58.36 -2.31
CA LEU A 206 -60.23 58.14 -2.23
C LEU A 206 -60.82 58.84 -1.00
N GLN A 207 -60.10 58.82 0.12
CA GLN A 207 -60.50 59.54 1.33
C GLN A 207 -60.53 61.06 1.09
N GLU A 208 -59.46 61.62 0.51
CA GLU A 208 -59.40 63.05 0.18
C GLU A 208 -60.53 63.48 -0.77
N LEU A 209 -60.79 62.70 -1.83
CA LEU A 209 -61.91 62.96 -2.73
C LEU A 209 -63.26 62.86 -2.02
N GLY A 210 -63.43 61.92 -1.09
CA GLY A 210 -64.64 61.80 -0.27
C GLY A 210 -64.88 63.04 0.59
N GLU A 211 -63.83 63.61 1.18
CA GLU A 211 -63.90 64.86 1.95
C GLU A 211 -64.26 66.06 1.04
N GLN A 212 -63.63 66.17 -0.13
CA GLN A 212 -63.95 67.22 -1.12
C GLN A 212 -65.40 67.14 -1.61
N VAL A 213 -65.91 65.93 -1.88
CA VAL A 213 -67.30 65.72 -2.28
C VAL A 213 -68.25 66.16 -1.17
N LYS A 214 -67.95 65.83 0.09
CA LYS A 214 -68.76 66.25 1.23
C LYS A 214 -68.78 67.78 1.38
N GLN A 215 -67.62 68.42 1.25
CA GLN A 215 -67.54 69.87 1.27
C GLN A 215 -68.39 70.50 0.15
N CYS A 216 -68.28 70.00 -1.09
CA CYS A 216 -69.08 70.48 -2.21
C CYS A 216 -70.59 70.29 -1.97
N GLN A 217 -71.00 69.18 -1.34
CA GLN A 217 -72.40 68.94 -0.96
C GLN A 217 -72.89 69.95 0.07
N ASP A 218 -72.08 70.25 1.09
CA ASP A 218 -72.40 71.24 2.11
C ASP A 218 -72.52 72.65 1.50
N GLU A 219 -71.60 73.03 0.61
CA GLU A 219 -71.64 74.30 -0.14
C GLU A 219 -72.88 74.39 -1.05
N MET A 220 -73.23 73.31 -1.77
CA MET A 220 -74.45 73.29 -2.58
C MET A 220 -75.70 73.44 -1.72
N ALA A 221 -75.77 72.76 -0.58
CA ALA A 221 -76.90 72.88 0.34
C ALA A 221 -77.03 74.32 0.87
N GLN A 222 -75.91 74.97 1.22
CA GLN A 222 -75.89 76.38 1.61
C GLN A 222 -76.41 77.28 0.48
N LEU A 223 -75.88 77.15 -0.74
CA LEU A 223 -76.34 77.92 -1.90
C LEU A 223 -77.82 77.69 -2.21
N GLU A 224 -78.34 76.48 -2.02
CA GLU A 224 -79.76 76.18 -2.19
C GLU A 224 -80.63 76.89 -1.14
N THR A 225 -80.17 76.94 0.11
CA THR A 225 -80.86 77.73 1.15
C THR A 225 -80.83 79.23 0.87
N GLU A 226 -79.70 79.78 0.40
CA GLU A 226 -79.59 81.19 0.01
C GLU A 226 -80.48 81.52 -1.19
N LYS A 227 -80.47 80.67 -2.23
CA LYS A 227 -81.35 80.79 -3.39
C LYS A 227 -82.82 80.85 -2.98
N ASN A 228 -83.24 79.99 -2.04
CA ASN A 228 -84.62 80.00 -1.55
C ASN A 228 -84.96 81.29 -0.79
N LYS A 229 -84.05 81.80 0.05
CA LYS A 229 -84.21 83.11 0.73
C LYS A 229 -84.34 84.26 -0.26
N LEU A 230 -83.43 84.37 -1.23
CA LEU A 230 -83.46 85.41 -2.26
C LEU A 230 -84.74 85.33 -3.10
N LYS A 231 -85.22 84.11 -3.38
CA LYS A 231 -86.50 83.90 -4.07
C LYS A 231 -87.68 84.43 -3.23
N GLU A 232 -87.71 84.16 -1.93
CA GLU A 232 -88.73 84.73 -1.02
C GLU A 232 -88.65 86.25 -0.95
N GLU A 233 -87.46 86.83 -0.84
CA GLU A 233 -87.26 88.29 -0.85
C GLU A 233 -87.72 88.91 -2.17
N THR A 234 -87.39 88.28 -3.30
CA THR A 234 -87.83 88.71 -4.63
C THR A 234 -89.36 88.68 -4.73
N SER A 235 -90.01 87.60 -4.25
CA SER A 235 -91.48 87.52 -4.20
C SER A 235 -92.07 88.65 -3.35
N LYS A 236 -91.52 88.92 -2.16
CA LYS A 236 -91.98 90.03 -1.29
C LYS A 236 -91.79 91.40 -1.94
N LEU A 237 -90.68 91.61 -2.66
CA LEU A 237 -90.43 92.85 -3.40
C LEU A 237 -91.39 93.00 -4.59
N GLN A 238 -91.67 91.92 -5.32
CA GLN A 238 -92.69 91.89 -6.38
C GLN A 238 -94.08 92.22 -5.82
N GLU A 239 -94.47 91.64 -4.68
CA GLU A 239 -95.73 91.97 -3.99
C GLU A 239 -95.79 93.44 -3.57
N ARG A 240 -94.69 94.00 -3.04
CA ARG A 240 -94.60 95.44 -2.69
C ARG A 240 -94.66 96.35 -3.92
N ALA A 241 -94.00 96.00 -5.02
CA ALA A 241 -94.07 96.77 -6.26
C ALA A 241 -95.50 96.81 -6.80
N LEU A 242 -96.20 95.66 -6.80
CA LEU A 242 -97.62 95.57 -7.16
C LEU A 242 -98.55 96.37 -6.23
N ALA A 243 -98.15 96.58 -4.98
CA ALA A 243 -98.89 97.41 -4.02
C ALA A 243 -98.64 98.92 -4.19
N LEU A 244 -97.53 99.33 -4.81
CA LEU A 244 -97.20 100.73 -5.09
C LEU A 244 -97.73 101.22 -6.45
N GLU A 245 -98.13 100.31 -7.34
CA GLU A 245 -98.79 100.61 -8.63
C GLU A 245 -100.33 100.78 -8.51
N LYS A 246 -100.88 100.80 -7.29
CA LYS A 246 -102.29 101.07 -6.98
C LYS A 246 -102.48 102.37 -6.22
#